data_AF-A0A3D3I6D0-F1
#
_entry.id   AF-A0A3D3I6D0-F1
#
_cell.length_a   1.000
_cell.length_b   1.000
_cell.length_c   1.000
_cell.angle_alpha   90.00
_cell.angle_beta   90.00
_cell.angle_gamma   90.00
#
_symmetry.space_group_name_H-M   'P 1'
#
loop_
_entity.id
_entity.type
_entity.pdbx_description
1 polymer ?
#
loop_
_entity_poly.entity_id
_entity_poly.type
_entity_poly.pdbx_seq_one_letter_code
_entity_poly.pdbx_strand_id
1 'polypeptide(L)'
;LQIFYRSTVNNQPIKNLLINSYPEKNFPITIIEGRRSDFFAIDLKVDRLAVPWFKDAAQDSTLAQFFRENYPFSYGMVEPGLDKKELRNKGFHYLLSYLYTEGTIAKELLGYPITSKESAITSVTYPNGSLQLKTLPAEMPVFKFYMKHIESGNVFLGTKWDGDVTWQDALRNNIKGFKAELKIP
;
A
#
# COMPACT_ATOMS: atom_id res chain seq x y z
N LEU A 1 10.86 11.74 -56.12
CA LEU A 1 11.06 11.47 -54.67
C LEU A 1 10.90 12.71 -53.78
N GLN A 2 11.36 13.91 -54.19
CA GLN A 2 11.21 15.15 -53.40
C GLN A 2 9.76 15.62 -53.16
N ILE A 3 8.85 15.38 -54.12
CA ILE A 3 7.46 15.89 -54.06
C ILE A 3 6.64 15.13 -52.99
N PHE A 4 6.85 13.82 -52.86
CA PHE A 4 6.19 13.00 -51.84
C PHE A 4 6.66 13.33 -50.41
N TYR A 5 7.91 13.77 -50.24
CA TYR A 5 8.45 14.12 -48.92
C TYR A 5 7.81 15.39 -48.35
N ARG A 6 7.50 16.38 -49.21
CA ARG A 6 6.89 17.65 -48.79
C ARG A 6 5.43 17.49 -48.35
N SER A 7 4.66 16.61 -48.97
CA SER A 7 3.26 16.37 -48.57
C SER A 7 3.14 15.63 -47.23
N THR A 8 4.10 14.75 -46.91
CA THR A 8 4.05 13.94 -45.69
C THR A 8 4.45 14.73 -44.44
N VAL A 9 5.39 15.68 -44.56
CA VAL A 9 5.79 16.56 -43.44
C VAL A 9 4.69 17.56 -43.08
N ASN A 10 3.96 18.08 -44.08
CA ASN A 10 2.86 19.04 -43.84
C ASN A 10 1.58 18.39 -43.29
N ASN A 11 1.40 17.07 -43.46
CA ASN A 11 0.25 16.33 -42.93
C ASN A 11 0.49 15.69 -41.56
N GLN A 12 1.66 15.90 -40.95
CA GLN A 12 1.85 15.51 -39.56
C GLN A 12 1.13 16.53 -38.66
N PRO A 13 0.21 16.10 -37.78
CA PRO A 13 -0.42 17.01 -36.85
C PRO A 13 0.68 17.60 -35.96
N ILE A 14 0.73 18.94 -35.89
CA ILE A 14 1.61 19.66 -34.97
C ILE A 14 1.20 19.25 -33.56
N LYS A 15 1.85 18.22 -33.02
CA LYS A 15 1.71 17.85 -31.61
C LYS A 15 2.53 18.85 -30.82
N ASN A 16 1.88 19.52 -29.89
CA ASN A 16 2.54 20.45 -28.98
C ASN A 16 3.48 19.64 -28.07
N LEU A 17 4.77 19.56 -28.42
CA LEU A 17 5.81 18.85 -27.65
C LEU A 17 6.35 19.71 -26.50
N LEU A 18 5.55 20.66 -25.99
CA LEU A 18 5.96 21.46 -24.86
C LEU A 18 6.20 20.54 -23.67
N ILE A 19 7.40 20.64 -23.10
CA ILE A 19 7.72 20.00 -21.84
C ILE A 19 6.74 20.56 -20.81
N ASN A 20 5.95 19.68 -20.20
CA ASN A 20 4.95 20.10 -19.23
C ASN A 20 5.66 20.66 -17.99
N SER A 21 5.33 21.90 -17.59
CA SER A 21 5.92 22.53 -16.42
C SER A 21 5.45 21.91 -15.10
N TYR A 22 4.35 21.15 -15.16
CA TYR A 22 3.75 20.46 -14.02
C TYR A 22 3.74 18.95 -14.27
N PRO A 23 3.97 18.13 -13.23
CA PRO A 23 3.88 16.68 -13.36
C PRO A 23 2.46 16.29 -13.74
N GLU A 24 2.34 15.41 -14.72
CA GLU A 24 1.06 14.86 -15.16
C GLU A 24 0.52 13.90 -14.10
N LYS A 25 -0.59 14.27 -13.45
CA LYS A 25 -1.22 13.49 -12.38
C LYS A 25 -2.31 12.54 -12.88
N ASN A 26 -2.73 12.64 -14.14
CA ASN A 26 -3.93 11.97 -14.67
C ASN A 26 -3.65 10.63 -15.37
N PHE A 27 -2.52 9.98 -15.08
CA PHE A 27 -2.28 8.62 -15.57
C PHE A 27 -2.92 7.61 -14.63
N PRO A 28 -3.83 6.73 -15.11
CA PRO A 28 -4.38 5.68 -14.28
C PRO A 28 -3.28 4.65 -13.98
N ILE A 29 -2.68 4.75 -12.79
CA ILE A 29 -1.69 3.79 -12.30
C ILE A 29 -2.44 2.70 -11.53
N THR A 30 -2.53 1.50 -12.11
CA THR A 30 -3.10 0.34 -11.43
C THR A 30 -2.01 -0.37 -10.63
N ILE A 31 -2.06 -0.25 -9.30
CA ILE A 31 -1.11 -0.94 -8.39
C ILE A 31 -1.62 -2.31 -7.89
N ILE A 32 -2.93 -2.57 -8.01
CA ILE A 32 -3.56 -3.81 -7.58
C ILE A 32 -3.71 -4.73 -8.79
N GLU A 33 -2.99 -5.86 -8.78
CA GLU A 33 -3.05 -6.84 -9.87
C GLU A 33 -4.30 -7.72 -9.81
N GLY A 34 -4.71 -8.11 -8.60
CA GLY A 34 -5.87 -8.96 -8.36
C GLY A 34 -7.11 -8.16 -7.95
N ARG A 35 -7.90 -8.73 -7.04
CA ARG A 35 -9.07 -8.06 -6.46
C ARG A 35 -8.70 -7.29 -5.20
N ARG A 36 -9.33 -6.13 -5.04
CA ARG A 36 -9.34 -5.38 -3.78
C ARG A 36 -10.43 -5.93 -2.87
N SER A 37 -10.09 -6.14 -1.61
CA SER A 37 -10.99 -6.55 -0.53
C SER A 37 -10.91 -5.58 0.64
N ASP A 38 -12.08 -5.10 1.09
CA ASP A 38 -12.23 -4.15 2.20
C ASP A 38 -12.34 -4.87 3.55
N PHE A 39 -11.66 -6.00 3.68
CA PHE A 39 -11.58 -6.81 4.88
C PHE A 39 -10.21 -7.50 4.93
N PHE A 40 -9.82 -7.99 6.09
CA PHE A 40 -8.61 -8.78 6.25
C PHE A 40 -8.84 -10.25 5.86
N ALA A 41 -7.84 -10.85 5.20
CA ALA A 41 -7.91 -12.27 4.86
C ALA A 41 -7.97 -13.15 6.11
N ILE A 42 -8.99 -14.00 6.21
CA ILE A 42 -9.12 -14.94 7.34
C ILE A 42 -8.02 -16.00 7.33
N ASP A 43 -7.51 -16.34 6.14
CA ASP A 43 -6.49 -17.36 5.94
C ASP A 43 -5.14 -16.97 6.56
N LEU A 44 -4.90 -15.67 6.83
CA LEU A 44 -3.72 -15.18 7.57
C LEU A 44 -3.61 -15.76 9.00
N LYS A 45 -4.65 -16.41 9.53
CA LYS A 45 -4.59 -17.17 10.79
C LYS A 45 -3.79 -18.47 10.67
N VAL A 46 -3.69 -19.02 9.47
CA VAL A 46 -3.07 -20.32 9.17
C VAL A 46 -1.85 -20.14 8.27
N ASP A 47 -2.01 -19.32 7.23
CA ASP A 47 -1.00 -19.10 6.21
C ASP A 47 0.11 -18.17 6.66
N ARG A 48 1.31 -18.43 6.14
CA ARG A 48 2.50 -17.69 6.53
C ARG A 48 2.60 -16.32 5.84
N LEU A 49 2.85 -15.30 6.65
CA LEU A 49 3.08 -13.92 6.21
C LEU A 49 4.57 -13.62 5.97
N ALA A 50 4.91 -13.13 4.78
CA ALA A 50 6.21 -12.56 4.48
C ALA A 50 6.24 -11.08 4.89
N VAL A 51 7.22 -10.70 5.70
CA VAL A 51 7.43 -9.33 6.18
C VAL A 51 8.76 -8.81 5.62
N PRO A 52 8.76 -7.89 4.65
CA PRO A 52 10.00 -7.31 4.14
C PRO A 52 10.71 -6.46 5.20
N TRP A 53 12.02 -6.59 5.32
CA TRP A 53 12.84 -5.66 6.11
C TRP A 53 13.10 -4.34 5.37
N PHE A 54 13.47 -3.29 6.10
CA PHE A 54 13.75 -1.95 5.58
C PHE A 54 15.19 -1.76 5.09
N LYS A 55 16.07 -2.76 5.31
CA LYS A 55 17.53 -2.68 5.07
C LYS A 55 18.25 -1.67 5.98
N ASP A 56 17.62 -1.32 7.11
CA ASP A 56 18.20 -0.47 8.14
C ASP A 56 18.14 -1.23 9.47
N ALA A 57 19.31 -1.55 10.02
CA ALA A 57 19.45 -2.40 11.20
C ALA A 57 18.62 -1.91 12.41
N ALA A 58 18.49 -0.59 12.60
CA ALA A 58 17.73 -0.04 13.72
C ALA A 58 16.21 -0.25 13.54
N GLN A 59 15.71 0.01 12.31
CA GLN A 59 14.30 -0.18 11.97
C GLN A 59 13.93 -1.66 11.92
N ASP A 60 14.81 -2.50 11.41
CA ASP A 60 14.62 -3.94 11.30
C ASP A 60 14.52 -4.60 12.67
N SER A 61 15.36 -4.17 13.63
CA SER A 61 15.24 -4.62 15.03
C SER A 61 13.90 -4.22 15.65
N THR A 62 13.45 -2.99 15.39
CA THR A 62 12.17 -2.48 15.90
C THR A 62 10.99 -3.23 15.29
N LEU A 63 11.04 -3.48 13.98
CA LEU A 63 10.05 -4.26 13.25
C LEU A 63 9.97 -5.70 13.79
N ALA A 64 11.13 -6.33 14.02
CA ALA A 64 11.22 -7.69 14.54
C ALA A 64 10.64 -7.81 15.95
N GLN A 65 10.97 -6.84 16.80
CA GLN A 65 10.40 -6.75 18.14
C GLN A 65 8.87 -6.57 18.08
N PHE A 66 8.40 -5.63 17.25
CA PHE A 66 6.97 -5.35 17.11
C PHE A 66 6.17 -6.59 16.69
N PHE A 67 6.64 -7.33 15.67
CA PHE A 67 5.96 -8.54 15.20
C PHE A 67 5.98 -9.66 16.24
N ARG A 68 7.08 -9.83 16.98
CA ARG A 68 7.18 -10.81 18.07
C ARG A 68 6.16 -10.54 19.18
N GLU A 69 5.90 -9.28 19.49
CA GLU A 69 5.00 -8.88 20.58
C GLU A 69 3.52 -8.82 20.16
N ASN A 70 3.24 -8.48 18.89
CA ASN A 70 1.88 -8.11 18.46
C ASN A 70 1.23 -9.07 17.46
N TYR A 71 2.00 -9.85 16.70
CA TYR A 71 1.48 -10.71 15.64
C TYR A 71 1.53 -12.19 16.07
N PRO A 72 0.37 -12.85 16.30
CA PRO A 72 0.32 -14.18 16.91
C PRO A 72 0.51 -15.35 15.94
N PHE A 73 0.53 -15.10 14.62
CA PHE A 73 0.57 -16.17 13.61
C PHE A 73 1.95 -16.35 12.99
N SER A 74 2.07 -17.34 12.10
CA SER A 74 3.32 -17.65 11.42
C SER A 74 3.74 -16.53 10.48
N TYR A 75 4.92 -15.97 10.72
CA TYR A 75 5.52 -14.97 9.85
C TYR A 75 6.99 -15.31 9.56
N GLY A 76 7.59 -14.56 8.64
CA GLY A 76 9.02 -14.62 8.37
C GLY A 76 9.50 -13.33 7.74
N MET A 77 10.68 -12.89 8.18
CA MET A 77 11.33 -11.72 7.59
C MET A 77 11.99 -12.11 6.26
N VAL A 78 11.80 -11.27 5.26
CA VAL A 78 12.27 -11.53 3.90
C VAL A 78 12.98 -10.30 3.33
N GLU A 79 13.81 -10.52 2.33
CA GLU A 79 14.42 -9.42 1.60
C GLU A 79 13.37 -8.71 0.72
N PRO A 80 13.33 -7.36 0.72
CA PRO A 80 12.42 -6.62 -0.14
C PRO A 80 12.81 -6.82 -1.61
N GLY A 81 11.80 -7.03 -2.45
CA GLY A 81 11.98 -7.23 -3.88
C GLY A 81 12.23 -8.68 -4.31
N LEU A 82 12.16 -9.65 -3.38
CA LEU A 82 12.17 -11.07 -3.74
C LEU A 82 11.02 -11.41 -4.71
N ASP A 83 11.31 -12.29 -5.66
CA ASP A 83 10.31 -12.73 -6.62
C ASP A 83 9.19 -13.52 -5.95
N LYS A 84 7.97 -13.40 -6.49
CA LYS A 84 6.78 -14.09 -5.98
C LYS A 84 6.98 -15.60 -5.96
N LYS A 85 7.64 -16.17 -6.98
CA LYS A 85 7.91 -17.61 -7.04
C LYS A 85 8.82 -18.06 -5.91
N GLU A 86 9.84 -17.27 -5.59
CA GLU A 86 10.77 -17.56 -4.50
C GLU A 86 10.09 -17.46 -3.13
N LEU A 87 9.26 -16.45 -2.91
CA LEU A 87 8.47 -16.33 -1.67
C LEU A 87 7.55 -17.54 -1.48
N ARG A 88 6.89 -18.01 -2.55
CA ARG A 88 6.05 -19.21 -2.51
C ARG A 88 6.85 -20.48 -2.23
N ASN A 89 8.01 -20.64 -2.86
CA ASN A 89 8.90 -21.78 -2.60
C ASN A 89 9.37 -21.82 -1.14
N LYS A 90 9.47 -20.66 -0.48
CA LYS A 90 9.75 -20.54 0.96
C LYS A 90 8.52 -20.76 1.86
N GLY A 91 7.35 -21.05 1.27
CA GLY A 91 6.10 -21.34 1.97
C GLY A 91 5.29 -20.10 2.39
N PHE A 92 5.60 -18.91 1.86
CA PHE A 92 4.80 -17.72 2.10
C PHE A 92 3.63 -17.64 1.15
N HIS A 93 2.46 -17.27 1.66
CA HIS A 93 1.24 -17.09 0.88
C HIS A 93 0.80 -15.62 0.82
N TYR A 94 1.14 -14.86 1.86
CA TYR A 94 0.84 -13.45 1.97
C TYR A 94 2.12 -12.62 2.10
N LEU A 95 2.06 -11.38 1.60
CA LEU A 95 3.11 -10.38 1.71
C LEU A 95 2.55 -9.14 2.41
N LEU A 96 3.24 -8.66 3.44
CA LEU A 96 3.00 -7.35 4.00
C LEU A 96 3.57 -6.29 3.05
N SER A 97 2.72 -5.39 2.58
CA SER A 97 3.09 -4.29 1.70
C SER A 97 2.67 -2.96 2.31
N TYR A 98 3.30 -1.88 1.88
CA TYR A 98 2.94 -0.53 2.29
C TYR A 98 3.03 0.45 1.13
N LEU A 99 2.29 1.55 1.24
CA LEU A 99 2.47 2.76 0.44
C LEU A 99 2.92 3.89 1.34
N TYR A 100 3.77 4.76 0.81
CA TYR A 100 4.14 6.03 1.44
C TYR A 100 3.95 7.15 0.42
N THR A 101 2.88 7.92 0.58
CA THR A 101 2.51 9.04 -0.30
C THR A 101 1.47 9.93 0.42
N GLU A 102 1.06 11.03 -0.20
CA GLU A 102 -0.03 11.87 0.29
C GLU A 102 -1.31 11.04 0.50
N GLY A 103 -2.05 11.31 1.58
CA GLY A 103 -3.20 10.49 1.96
C GLY A 103 -4.29 10.40 0.88
N THR A 104 -4.54 11.48 0.14
CA THR A 104 -5.47 11.49 -1.00
C THR A 104 -5.01 10.55 -2.11
N ILE A 105 -3.74 10.64 -2.50
CA ILE A 105 -3.13 9.78 -3.52
C ILE A 105 -3.13 8.32 -3.04
N ALA A 106 -2.82 8.06 -1.78
CA ALA A 106 -2.82 6.72 -1.20
C ALA A 106 -4.22 6.09 -1.25
N LYS A 107 -5.27 6.87 -0.93
CA LYS A 107 -6.65 6.45 -1.09
C LYS A 107 -6.98 6.13 -2.56
N GLU A 108 -6.50 6.94 -3.49
CA GLU A 108 -6.80 6.81 -4.93
C GLU A 108 -6.19 5.52 -5.47
N LEU A 109 -4.90 5.32 -5.21
CA LEU A 109 -4.15 4.14 -5.63
C LEU A 109 -4.72 2.84 -5.05
N LEU A 110 -5.21 2.88 -3.81
CA LEU A 110 -5.85 1.74 -3.15
C LEU A 110 -7.34 1.62 -3.48
N GLY A 111 -7.89 2.48 -4.34
CA GLY A 111 -9.26 2.41 -4.82
C GLY A 111 -10.33 2.81 -3.80
N TYR A 112 -9.96 3.55 -2.74
CA TYR A 112 -10.94 4.12 -1.82
C TYR A 112 -11.74 5.23 -2.51
N PRO A 113 -13.03 5.40 -2.15
CA PRO A 113 -13.78 6.55 -2.63
C PRO A 113 -13.14 7.83 -2.10
N ILE A 114 -12.83 8.76 -3.01
CA ILE A 114 -12.33 10.09 -2.69
C ILE A 114 -13.39 11.10 -3.07
N THR A 115 -13.73 11.97 -2.13
CA THR A 115 -14.43 13.21 -2.45
C THR A 115 -13.40 14.27 -2.78
N SER A 116 -13.48 14.91 -3.95
CA SER A 116 -12.54 15.94 -4.44
C SER A 116 -12.41 17.21 -3.56
N LYS A 117 -13.10 17.26 -2.42
CA LYS A 117 -13.10 18.33 -1.43
C LYS A 117 -12.65 17.88 -0.03
N GLU A 118 -12.15 16.65 0.12
CA GLU A 118 -11.63 16.18 1.41
C GLU A 118 -10.36 16.94 1.78
N SER A 119 -10.46 17.88 2.74
CA SER A 119 -9.31 18.60 3.31
C SER A 119 -8.60 17.79 4.40
N ALA A 120 -9.25 16.76 4.93
CA ALA A 120 -8.71 15.88 5.96
C ALA A 120 -9.18 14.43 5.78
N ILE A 121 -8.36 13.50 6.26
CA ILE A 121 -8.61 12.07 6.26
C ILE A 121 -8.67 11.59 7.71
N THR A 122 -9.75 10.90 8.05
CA THR A 122 -9.91 10.25 9.34
C THR A 122 -9.25 8.87 9.31
N SER A 123 -8.28 8.66 10.20
CA SER A 123 -7.59 7.40 10.41
C SER A 123 -7.98 6.76 11.73
N VAL A 124 -8.13 5.43 11.71
CA VAL A 124 -8.37 4.62 12.90
C VAL A 124 -7.04 4.22 13.50
N THR A 125 -6.83 4.61 14.75
CA THR A 125 -5.56 4.47 15.45
C THR A 125 -5.72 3.72 16.77
N TYR A 126 -4.61 3.17 17.25
CA TYR A 126 -4.56 2.41 18.51
C TYR A 126 -3.35 2.83 19.38
N PRO A 127 -3.26 4.09 19.84
CA PRO A 127 -2.11 4.56 20.61
C PRO A 127 -1.94 3.81 21.95
N ASN A 128 -3.05 3.48 22.63
CA ASN A 128 -3.05 2.78 23.92
C ASN A 128 -3.79 1.43 23.85
N GLY A 129 -3.85 0.82 22.67
CA GLY A 129 -4.62 -0.41 22.42
C GLY A 129 -6.14 -0.22 22.30
N SER A 130 -6.67 0.97 22.61
CA SER A 130 -8.07 1.34 22.36
C SER A 130 -8.23 2.03 21.00
N LEU A 131 -9.38 1.82 20.37
CA LEU A 131 -9.72 2.46 19.09
C LEU A 131 -9.90 3.96 19.31
N GLN A 132 -9.15 4.76 18.55
CA GLN A 132 -9.27 6.23 18.52
C GLN A 132 -9.27 6.73 17.08
N LEU A 133 -10.01 7.80 16.82
CA LEU A 133 -9.99 8.46 15.52
C LEU A 133 -8.97 9.59 15.54
N LYS A 134 -8.07 9.61 14.56
CA LYS A 134 -7.09 10.66 14.34
C LYS A 134 -7.38 11.31 12.99
N THR A 135 -7.56 12.62 12.99
CA THR A 135 -7.75 13.39 11.75
C THR A 135 -6.39 13.88 11.27
N LEU A 136 -6.06 13.57 10.02
CA LEU A 136 -4.83 13.99 9.36
C LEU A 136 -5.18 14.92 8.18
N PRO A 137 -4.39 15.95 7.87
CA PRO A 137 -4.55 16.70 6.63
C PRO A 137 -4.48 15.78 5.41
N ALA A 138 -5.32 16.01 4.40
CA ALA A 138 -5.46 15.09 3.27
C ALA A 138 -4.18 14.97 2.41
N GLU A 139 -3.43 16.06 2.30
CA GLU A 139 -2.15 16.15 1.57
C GLU A 139 -0.95 15.69 2.41
N MET A 140 -1.16 15.30 3.67
CA MET A 140 -0.06 14.84 4.52
C MET A 140 0.48 13.48 4.02
N PRO A 141 1.81 13.31 3.89
CA PRO A 141 2.40 12.01 3.61
C PRO A 141 2.11 11.01 4.73
N VAL A 142 1.57 9.86 4.37
CA VAL A 142 1.20 8.80 5.30
C VAL A 142 1.67 7.44 4.81
N PHE A 143 1.99 6.57 5.76
CA PHE A 143 2.16 5.14 5.55
C PHE A 143 0.80 4.46 5.63
N LYS A 144 0.49 3.58 4.67
CA LYS A 144 -0.66 2.67 4.72
C LYS A 144 -0.19 1.26 4.42
N PHE A 145 -0.30 0.38 5.42
CA PHE A 145 0.01 -1.05 5.30
C PHE A 145 -1.21 -1.84 4.81
N TYR A 146 -0.96 -2.92 4.09
CA TYR A 146 -1.97 -3.86 3.62
C TYR A 146 -1.34 -5.23 3.35
N MET A 147 -2.18 -6.27 3.29
CA MET A 147 -1.72 -7.62 2.97
C MET A 147 -2.04 -7.95 1.52
N LYS A 148 -1.08 -8.53 0.81
CA LYS A 148 -1.24 -8.99 -0.57
C LYS A 148 -1.11 -10.50 -0.61
N HIS A 149 -2.09 -11.20 -1.19
CA HIS A 149 -1.95 -12.62 -1.49
C HIS A 149 -1.00 -12.80 -2.68
N ILE A 150 0.05 -13.59 -2.51
CA ILE A 150 1.19 -13.66 -3.43
C ILE A 150 0.78 -14.28 -4.76
N GLU A 151 -0.05 -15.31 -4.76
CA GLU A 151 -0.44 -16.02 -5.99
C GLU A 151 -1.51 -15.28 -6.79
N SER A 152 -2.59 -14.82 -6.15
CA SER A 152 -3.69 -14.17 -6.86
C SER A 152 -3.49 -12.67 -7.07
N GLY A 153 -2.52 -12.05 -6.37
CA GLY A 153 -2.34 -10.60 -6.37
C GLY A 153 -3.47 -9.84 -5.67
N ASN A 154 -4.40 -10.54 -4.98
CA ASN A 154 -5.47 -9.91 -4.22
C ASN A 154 -4.90 -9.08 -3.08
N VAL A 155 -5.53 -7.94 -2.81
CA VAL A 155 -5.13 -7.00 -1.78
C VAL A 155 -6.23 -6.89 -0.72
N PHE A 156 -5.82 -6.97 0.55
CA PHE A 156 -6.68 -6.94 1.72
C PHE A 156 -6.32 -5.71 2.55
N LEU A 157 -7.23 -4.74 2.58
CA LEU A 157 -6.97 -3.41 3.13
C LEU A 157 -7.44 -3.25 4.58
N GLY A 158 -8.36 -4.12 5.02
CA GLY A 158 -9.14 -3.95 6.24
C GLY A 158 -10.36 -3.05 6.03
N THR A 159 -11.33 -3.14 6.93
CA THR A 159 -12.60 -2.41 6.86
C THR A 159 -12.49 -0.90 7.08
N LYS A 160 -11.37 -0.43 7.63
CA LYS A 160 -11.19 0.98 8.00
C LYS A 160 -9.84 1.50 7.50
N TRP A 161 -9.81 2.80 7.21
CA TRP A 161 -8.56 3.50 6.94
C TRP A 161 -7.77 3.66 8.25
N ASP A 162 -6.51 3.24 8.23
CA ASP A 162 -5.62 3.09 9.40
C ASP A 162 -4.21 3.66 9.13
N GLY A 163 -4.06 4.46 8.07
CA GLY A 163 -2.79 5.07 7.69
C GLY A 163 -2.35 6.18 8.64
N ASP A 164 -1.04 6.33 8.86
CA ASP A 164 -0.48 7.34 9.77
C ASP A 164 0.87 7.87 9.27
N VAL A 165 1.35 8.96 9.85
CA VAL A 165 2.55 9.69 9.40
C VAL A 165 3.82 8.87 9.59
N THR A 166 3.90 8.06 10.65
CA THR A 166 5.05 7.19 10.91
C THR A 166 4.71 5.74 10.53
N TRP A 167 5.71 5.00 10.05
CA TRP A 167 5.48 3.60 9.68
C TRP A 167 5.14 2.74 10.91
N GLN A 168 5.68 3.07 12.09
CA GLN A 168 5.40 2.37 13.34
C GLN A 168 3.93 2.51 13.73
N ASP A 169 3.39 3.72 13.64
CA ASP A 169 2.00 4.00 13.99
C ASP A 169 1.06 3.35 12.97
N ALA A 170 1.34 3.51 11.67
CA ALA A 170 0.54 2.90 10.62
C ALA A 170 0.54 1.35 10.69
N LEU A 171 1.70 0.74 10.94
CA LEU A 171 1.81 -0.71 11.12
C LEU A 171 1.07 -1.17 12.36
N ARG A 172 1.20 -0.45 13.48
CA ARG A 172 0.46 -0.74 14.70
C ARG A 172 -1.04 -0.67 14.48
N ASN A 173 -1.51 0.37 13.80
CA ASN A 173 -2.92 0.53 13.49
C ASN A 173 -3.43 -0.62 12.61
N ASN A 174 -2.64 -1.03 11.61
CA ASN A 174 -3.00 -2.13 10.73
C ASN A 174 -3.07 -3.48 11.44
N ILE A 175 -2.07 -3.84 12.23
CA ILE A 175 -2.05 -5.12 12.97
C ILE A 175 -3.11 -5.14 14.09
N LYS A 176 -3.33 -4.03 14.80
CA LYS A 176 -4.39 -3.96 15.82
C LYS A 176 -5.78 -3.97 15.18
N GLY A 177 -5.97 -3.31 14.04
CA GLY A 177 -7.19 -3.38 13.23
C GLY A 177 -7.48 -4.80 12.77
N PHE A 178 -6.47 -5.50 12.25
CA PHE A 178 -6.53 -6.92 11.89
C PHE A 178 -6.98 -7.80 13.05
N LYS A 179 -6.37 -7.65 14.22
CA LYS A 179 -6.75 -8.39 15.43
C LYS A 179 -8.19 -8.09 15.85
N ALA A 180 -8.58 -6.82 15.86
CA ALA A 180 -9.93 -6.40 16.24
C ALA A 180 -11.00 -6.94 15.27
N GLU A 181 -10.76 -6.87 13.97
CA GLU A 181 -11.70 -7.34 12.93
C GLU A 181 -11.88 -8.86 12.98
N LEU A 182 -10.78 -9.62 13.11
CA LEU A 182 -10.82 -11.08 13.13
C LEU A 182 -11.04 -11.68 14.53
N LYS A 183 -11.32 -10.83 15.53
CA LYS A 183 -11.56 -11.19 16.94
C LYS A 183 -10.43 -12.04 17.53
N ILE A 184 -9.20 -11.62 17.28
CA ILE A 184 -8.00 -12.28 17.78
C ILE A 184 -7.57 -11.58 19.09
N PRO A 185 -7.32 -12.34 20.18
CA PRO A 185 -6.88 -11.78 21.46
C PRO A 185 -5.52 -11.09 21.33
#